data_AF-A0A9P7DW24-F1
#
_entry.id   AF-A0A9P7DW24-F1
#
_cell.length_a   1.000
_cell.length_b   1.000
_cell.length_c   1.000
_cell.angle_alpha   90.00
_cell.angle_beta   90.00
_cell.angle_gamma   90.00
#
_symmetry.space_group_name_H-M   'P 1'
#
loop_
_entity.id
_entity.type
_entity.pdbx_description
1 polymer ?
#
loop_
_entity_poly.entity_id
_entity_poly.type
_entity_poly.pdbx_seq_one_letter_code
_entity_poly.pdbx_strand_id
1 'polypeptide(L)'
;VFNLFDYPPLHKDDISLKMKVKLFYFLCSRNNNALYSYSGVTVWWNMMPPSDSFKADQVIQDIINLNSYITVGMKAIMDDVIGPFATLLLDDLKTGGSEGWQYMKNFDQHSTHTYMQFKYISSPSLGLPNKSLLTDVVDWCETSINPPAGMIVCSLRPF
;
A
#
# COMPACT_ATOMS: atom_id res chain seq x y z
N VAL A 1 20.11 31.35 1.89
CA VAL A 1 19.23 30.40 1.15
C VAL A 1 19.59 30.52 -0.31
N PHE A 2 20.10 29.46 -0.94
CA PHE A 2 20.50 29.45 -2.35
C PHE A 2 19.25 29.15 -3.21
N ASN A 3 18.93 30.05 -4.13
CA ASN A 3 17.94 29.80 -5.20
C ASN A 3 18.71 29.33 -6.43
N LEU A 4 18.49 28.08 -6.85
CA LEU A 4 19.22 27.47 -7.97
C LEU A 4 18.71 27.97 -9.33
N PHE A 5 17.54 28.62 -9.38
CA PHE A 5 16.97 29.21 -10.58
C PHE A 5 16.16 30.46 -10.23
N ASP A 6 16.47 31.59 -10.88
CA ASP A 6 15.65 32.79 -10.84
C ASP A 6 14.60 32.72 -11.96
N TYR A 7 13.37 32.41 -11.58
CA TYR A 7 12.25 32.46 -12.52
C TYR A 7 11.55 33.83 -12.43
N PRO A 8 11.19 34.44 -13.57
CA PRO A 8 10.31 35.59 -13.56
C PRO A 8 8.96 35.20 -12.92
N PRO A 9 8.25 36.16 -12.28
CA PRO A 9 6.94 35.89 -11.69
C PRO A 9 5.99 35.29 -12.73
N LEU A 10 5.47 34.10 -12.45
CA LEU A 10 4.42 33.49 -13.25
C LEU A 10 3.17 34.36 -13.12
N HIS A 11 2.69 34.89 -14.25
CA HIS A 11 1.52 35.77 -14.40
C HIS A 11 1.67 37.16 -13.74
N LYS A 12 2.27 38.11 -14.46
CA LYS A 12 2.26 39.53 -14.07
C LYS A 12 0.95 40.23 -14.41
N ASP A 13 0.27 39.76 -15.46
CA ASP A 13 -1.00 40.33 -15.90
C ASP A 13 -1.99 39.20 -16.14
N ASP A 14 -3.11 39.31 -15.43
CA ASP A 14 -4.38 38.62 -15.66
C ASP A 14 -4.59 37.22 -15.03
N ILE A 15 -5.57 37.23 -14.13
CA ILE A 15 -6.29 36.12 -13.46
C ILE A 15 -5.45 35.22 -12.54
N SER A 16 -5.52 35.54 -11.24
CA SER A 16 -5.11 34.68 -10.12
C SER A 16 -5.42 33.20 -10.42
N LEU A 17 -4.39 32.36 -10.53
CA LEU A 17 -4.52 30.89 -10.66
C LEU A 17 -5.45 30.33 -9.58
N LYS A 18 -5.45 30.95 -8.40
CA LYS A 18 -6.31 30.63 -7.26
C LYS A 18 -7.81 30.77 -7.57
N MET A 19 -8.20 31.62 -8.53
CA MET A 19 -9.59 31.78 -8.98
C MET A 19 -9.98 30.83 -10.12
N LYS A 20 -9.02 30.28 -10.87
CA LYS A 20 -9.28 29.31 -11.97
C LYS A 20 -9.17 27.85 -11.53
N VAL A 21 -8.44 27.56 -10.44
CA VAL A 21 -8.34 26.21 -9.89
C VAL A 21 -9.60 25.91 -9.09
N LYS A 22 -10.59 25.25 -9.71
CA LYS A 22 -11.62 24.55 -8.96
C LYS A 22 -10.98 23.29 -8.38
N LEU A 23 -10.93 23.20 -7.06
CA LEU A 23 -10.58 21.96 -6.36
C LEU A 23 -11.68 20.94 -6.70
N PHE A 24 -11.39 20.00 -7.61
CA PHE A 24 -12.25 18.84 -7.83
C PHE A 24 -11.86 17.76 -6.84
N TYR A 25 -12.67 17.58 -5.80
CA TYR A 25 -12.63 16.41 -4.94
C TYR A 25 -13.74 15.45 -5.36
N PHE A 26 -13.39 14.19 -5.64
CA PHE A 26 -14.38 13.13 -5.78
C PHE A 26 -14.85 12.71 -4.39
N LEU A 27 -15.99 13.24 -3.95
CA LEU A 27 -16.66 12.75 -2.74
C LEU A 27 -17.42 11.46 -3.10
N CYS A 28 -16.82 10.30 -2.81
CA CYS A 28 -17.52 9.02 -2.86
C CYS A 28 -18.45 8.90 -1.63
N SER A 29 -19.68 9.37 -1.78
CA SER A 29 -20.77 8.97 -0.88
C SER A 29 -21.25 7.57 -1.28
N ARG A 30 -21.48 6.67 -0.31
CA ARG A 30 -21.94 5.28 -0.53
C ARG A 30 -23.21 5.15 -1.39
N ASN A 31 -23.97 6.25 -1.55
CA ASN A 31 -25.25 6.27 -2.27
C ASN A 31 -25.16 6.83 -3.69
N ASN A 32 -23.97 7.20 -4.17
CA ASN A 32 -23.84 7.82 -5.48
C ASN A 32 -23.44 6.79 -6.53
N ASN A 33 -24.10 6.88 -7.69
CA ASN A 33 -23.66 6.29 -8.96
C ASN A 33 -22.31 6.90 -9.35
N ALA A 34 -21.26 6.64 -8.58
CA ALA A 34 -19.90 7.02 -8.93
C ALA A 34 -19.33 5.90 -9.80
N LEU A 35 -18.55 6.28 -10.80
CA LEU A 35 -17.74 5.33 -11.55
C LEU A 35 -16.54 4.95 -10.68
N TYR A 36 -16.38 3.66 -10.43
CA TYR A 36 -15.19 3.05 -9.89
C TYR A 36 -14.34 2.58 -11.06
N SER A 37 -13.14 3.15 -11.19
CA SER A 37 -12.15 2.73 -12.18
C SER A 37 -10.91 2.17 -11.47
N TYR A 38 -10.66 0.88 -11.61
CA TYR A 38 -9.51 0.18 -11.03
C TYR A 38 -9.03 -0.90 -11.99
N SER A 39 -7.71 -0.98 -12.22
CA SER A 39 -7.09 -2.01 -13.07
C SER A 39 -7.76 -2.18 -14.45
N GLY A 40 -8.15 -1.07 -15.08
CA GLY A 40 -8.81 -1.05 -16.40
C GLY A 40 -10.31 -1.42 -16.39
N VAL A 41 -10.85 -1.82 -15.25
CA VAL A 41 -12.29 -2.07 -15.05
C VAL A 41 -12.95 -0.77 -14.62
N THR A 42 -13.97 -0.32 -15.35
CA THR A 42 -14.82 0.81 -14.96
C THR A 42 -16.24 0.33 -14.75
N VAL A 43 -16.71 0.36 -13.51
CA VAL A 43 -18.06 -0.07 -13.12
C VAL A 43 -18.73 0.99 -12.25
N TRP A 44 -20.05 0.97 -12.18
CA TRP A 44 -20.75 1.77 -11.17
C TRP A 44 -20.49 1.19 -9.78
N TRP A 45 -20.33 2.05 -8.77
CA TRP A 45 -20.05 1.63 -7.39
C TRP A 45 -21.06 0.61 -6.84
N ASN A 46 -22.35 0.79 -7.14
CA ASN A 46 -23.43 -0.12 -6.76
C ASN A 46 -23.47 -1.42 -7.59
N MET A 47 -22.71 -1.49 -8.67
CA MET A 47 -22.54 -2.68 -9.53
C MET A 47 -21.17 -3.33 -9.35
N MET A 48 -20.36 -2.86 -8.39
CA MET A 48 -19.10 -3.49 -8.07
C MET A 48 -19.38 -4.93 -7.60
N PRO A 49 -18.76 -5.96 -8.22
CA PRO A 49 -18.91 -7.31 -7.73
C PRO A 49 -18.41 -7.37 -6.27
N PRO A 50 -19.05 -8.17 -5.40
CA PRO A 50 -18.68 -8.26 -3.98
C PRO A 50 -17.26 -8.83 -3.77
N SER A 51 -16.67 -9.40 -4.81
CA SER A 51 -15.31 -9.93 -4.84
C SER A 51 -14.40 -9.06 -5.71
N ASP A 52 -13.13 -8.95 -5.30
CA ASP A 52 -12.08 -8.26 -6.06
C ASP A 52 -12.01 -8.81 -7.50
N SER A 53 -12.04 -7.92 -8.48
CA SER A 53 -11.91 -8.25 -9.89
C SER A 53 -10.46 -8.49 -10.31
N PHE A 54 -9.50 -8.29 -9.41
CA PHE A 54 -8.08 -8.52 -9.67
C PHE A 54 -7.80 -9.99 -9.94
N LYS A 55 -7.27 -10.28 -11.13
CA LYS A 55 -6.92 -11.62 -11.59
C LYS A 55 -5.49 -11.96 -11.19
N ALA A 56 -5.30 -12.36 -9.94
CA ALA A 56 -3.98 -12.70 -9.39
C ALA A 56 -3.29 -13.82 -10.18
N ASP A 57 -4.07 -14.74 -10.76
CA ASP A 57 -3.63 -15.81 -11.65
C ASP A 57 -3.03 -15.31 -12.99
N GLN A 58 -3.28 -14.07 -13.37
CA GLN A 58 -2.72 -13.44 -14.57
C GLN A 58 -1.44 -12.64 -14.31
N VAL A 59 -1.12 -12.37 -13.04
CA VAL A 59 0.02 -11.54 -12.64
C VAL A 59 1.12 -12.37 -12.00
N ILE A 60 0.75 -13.35 -11.17
CA ILE A 60 1.71 -14.25 -10.52
C ILE A 60 2.18 -15.29 -11.54
N GLN A 61 3.47 -15.25 -11.83
CA GLN A 61 4.17 -16.12 -12.79
C GLN A 61 4.73 -17.40 -12.13
N ASP A 62 4.69 -17.53 -10.81
CA ASP A 62 5.05 -18.79 -10.13
C ASP A 62 3.99 -19.87 -10.35
N ILE A 63 4.09 -20.58 -11.48
CA ILE A 63 3.17 -21.66 -11.85
C ILE A 63 3.14 -22.80 -10.80
N ILE A 64 4.23 -22.99 -10.03
CA ILE A 64 4.34 -24.08 -9.05
C ILE A 64 3.53 -23.75 -7.80
N ASN A 65 3.66 -22.53 -7.27
CA ASN A 65 3.02 -22.13 -6.01
C ASN A 65 1.84 -21.16 -6.21
N LEU A 66 1.43 -20.90 -7.45
CA LEU A 66 0.37 -19.96 -7.82
C LEU A 66 -0.87 -20.14 -6.94
N ASN A 67 -1.37 -21.37 -6.90
CA ASN A 67 -2.57 -21.71 -6.15
C ASN A 67 -2.39 -21.49 -4.66
N SER A 68 -1.18 -21.69 -4.10
CA SER A 68 -0.91 -21.47 -2.69
C SER A 68 -1.01 -19.99 -2.32
N TYR A 69 -0.39 -19.10 -3.11
CA TYR A 69 -0.47 -17.65 -2.88
C TYR A 69 -1.90 -17.12 -3.03
N ILE A 70 -2.62 -17.56 -4.07
CA ILE A 70 -4.02 -17.15 -4.31
C ILE A 70 -4.95 -17.66 -3.19
N THR A 71 -4.77 -18.91 -2.76
CA THR A 71 -5.62 -19.53 -1.71
C THR A 71 -5.43 -18.84 -0.37
N VAL A 72 -4.18 -18.53 0.01
CA VAL A 72 -3.87 -17.79 1.24
C VAL A 72 -4.45 -16.37 1.16
N GLY A 73 -4.31 -15.74 -0.01
CA GLY A 73 -4.82 -14.41 -0.26
C GLY A 73 -3.92 -13.31 0.28
N MET A 74 -3.93 -12.16 -0.38
CA MET A 74 -3.14 -10.99 -0.02
C MET A 74 -3.28 -10.61 1.45
N LYS A 75 -4.51 -10.58 1.99
CA LYS A 75 -4.74 -10.12 3.37
C LYS A 75 -3.93 -10.93 4.39
N ALA A 76 -3.97 -12.25 4.28
CA ALA A 76 -3.24 -13.12 5.20
C ALA A 76 -1.72 -12.97 5.04
N ILE A 77 -1.23 -12.78 3.80
CA ILE A 77 0.18 -12.49 3.53
C ILE A 77 0.60 -11.17 4.19
N MET A 78 -0.18 -10.10 4.00
CA MET A 78 0.14 -8.78 4.56
C MET A 78 0.02 -8.73 6.09
N ASP A 79 -0.97 -9.43 6.66
CA ASP A 79 -1.10 -9.57 8.11
C ASP A 79 0.11 -10.30 8.70
N ASP A 80 0.67 -11.29 8.00
CA ASP A 80 1.89 -12.01 8.43
C ASP A 80 3.15 -11.14 8.30
N VAL A 81 3.25 -10.35 7.22
CA VAL A 81 4.36 -9.41 7.00
C VAL A 81 4.39 -8.32 8.07
N ILE A 82 3.23 -7.74 8.41
CA ILE A 82 3.10 -6.58 9.31
C ILE A 82 2.97 -7.03 10.77
N GLY A 83 2.39 -8.20 11.02
CA GLY A 83 2.03 -8.72 12.34
C GLY A 83 3.13 -8.57 13.40
N PRO A 84 4.36 -9.06 13.14
CA PRO A 84 5.47 -8.93 14.10
C PRO A 84 5.76 -7.48 14.50
N PHE A 85 5.72 -6.53 13.55
CA PHE A 85 5.92 -5.11 13.84
C PHE A 85 4.79 -4.56 14.72
N ALA A 86 3.54 -4.82 14.33
CA ALA A 86 2.38 -4.33 15.05
C ALA A 86 2.31 -4.87 16.48
N THR A 87 2.57 -6.16 16.67
CA THR A 87 2.57 -6.81 17.98
C THR A 87 3.64 -6.22 18.89
N LEU A 88 4.89 -6.14 18.42
CA LEU A 88 5.99 -5.63 19.26
C LEU A 88 5.80 -4.14 19.62
N LEU A 89 5.29 -3.33 18.69
CA LEU A 89 4.99 -1.93 19.00
C LEU A 89 3.83 -1.78 19.99
N LEU A 90 2.81 -2.63 19.87
CA LEU A 90 1.72 -2.65 20.83
C LEU A 90 2.21 -3.05 22.23
N ASP A 91 3.16 -3.97 22.31
CA ASP A 91 3.77 -4.38 23.57
C ASP A 91 4.66 -3.28 24.16
N ASP A 92 5.41 -2.56 23.33
CA ASP A 92 6.15 -1.35 23.75
C ASP A 92 5.20 -0.30 24.35
N LEU A 93 4.03 -0.06 23.73
CA LEU A 93 3.03 0.88 24.24
C LEU A 93 2.45 0.46 25.60
N LYS A 94 2.28 -0.85 25.85
CA LYS A 94 1.73 -1.37 27.11
C LYS A 94 2.76 -1.40 28.23
N THR A 95 4.00 -1.73 27.92
CA THR A 95 5.05 -1.99 28.90
C THR A 95 5.98 -0.79 29.11
N GLY A 96 5.98 0.18 28.20
CA GLY A 96 6.99 1.24 28.14
C GLY A 96 8.33 0.78 27.55
N GLY A 97 8.35 -0.37 26.87
CA GLY A 97 9.53 -0.94 26.23
C GLY A 97 9.98 -0.21 24.96
N SER A 98 11.03 -0.73 24.32
CA SER A 98 11.53 -0.22 23.04
C SER A 98 11.90 -1.32 22.04
N GLU A 99 11.48 -2.56 22.31
CA GLU A 99 11.87 -3.72 21.50
C GLU A 99 11.23 -3.67 20.11
N GLY A 100 9.96 -3.28 20.00
CA GLY A 100 9.28 -3.06 18.73
C GLY A 100 9.89 -1.91 17.94
N TRP A 101 10.25 -0.82 18.60
CA TRP A 101 10.97 0.29 17.96
C TRP A 101 12.35 -0.12 17.44
N GLN A 102 13.10 -0.92 18.21
CA GLN A 102 14.39 -1.48 17.77
C GLN A 102 14.21 -2.42 16.59
N TYR A 103 13.19 -3.29 16.63
CA TYR A 103 12.86 -4.20 15.55
C TYR A 103 12.55 -3.45 14.25
N MET A 104 11.71 -2.40 14.30
CA MET A 104 11.41 -1.57 13.14
C MET A 104 12.67 -0.90 12.55
N LYS A 105 13.53 -0.33 13.41
CA LYS A 105 14.77 0.33 12.97
C LYS A 105 15.72 -0.61 12.21
N ASN A 106 15.74 -1.90 12.52
CA ASN A 106 16.59 -2.87 11.82
C ASN A 106 16.23 -3.02 10.33
N PHE A 107 15.00 -2.66 9.95
CA PHE A 107 14.52 -2.77 8.58
C PHE A 107 14.21 -1.42 7.92
N ASP A 108 14.40 -0.30 8.63
CA ASP A 108 14.09 1.06 8.17
C ASP A 108 14.83 1.47 6.88
N GLN A 109 16.01 0.88 6.65
CA GLN A 109 16.78 1.09 5.41
C GLN A 109 16.14 0.44 4.17
N HIS A 110 15.12 -0.41 4.33
CA HIS A 110 14.46 -1.13 3.25
C HIS A 110 13.07 -0.56 3.01
N SER A 111 12.70 -0.36 1.74
CA SER A 111 11.29 -0.18 1.40
C SER A 111 10.49 -1.43 1.75
N THR A 112 9.17 -1.31 1.98
CA THR A 112 8.27 -2.45 2.21
C THR A 112 8.44 -3.53 1.13
N HIS A 113 8.53 -3.10 -0.13
CA HIS A 113 8.84 -3.95 -1.28
C HIS A 113 10.12 -4.78 -1.08
N THR A 114 11.23 -4.10 -0.79
CA THR A 114 12.57 -4.72 -0.62
C THR A 114 12.58 -5.65 0.59
N TYR A 115 11.91 -5.25 1.67
CA TYR A 115 11.75 -6.10 2.85
C TYR A 115 11.04 -7.41 2.50
N MET A 116 9.90 -7.34 1.80
CA MET A 116 9.11 -8.51 1.40
C MET A 116 9.86 -9.47 0.46
N GLN A 117 10.68 -8.92 -0.43
CA GLN A 117 11.45 -9.72 -1.41
C GLN A 117 12.73 -10.34 -0.87
N PHE A 118 13.40 -9.69 0.10
CA PHE A 118 14.77 -10.09 0.47
C PHE A 118 14.97 -10.40 1.96
N LYS A 119 14.05 -10.00 2.83
CA LYS A 119 14.22 -10.12 4.30
C LYS A 119 13.11 -10.90 4.96
N TYR A 120 11.87 -10.63 4.58
CA TYR A 120 10.73 -11.38 5.05
C TYR A 120 10.83 -12.84 4.59
N ILE A 121 10.38 -13.73 5.47
CA ILE A 121 10.25 -15.15 5.21
C ILE A 121 8.86 -15.53 5.70
N SER A 122 8.08 -16.20 4.85
CA SER A 122 6.70 -16.54 5.19
C SER A 122 6.61 -17.44 6.41
N SER A 123 5.69 -17.11 7.33
CA SER A 123 5.44 -17.95 8.48
C SER A 123 4.91 -19.32 8.07
N PRO A 124 5.29 -20.40 8.77
CA PRO A 124 4.79 -21.76 8.50
C PRO A 124 3.26 -21.87 8.57
N SER A 125 2.61 -21.00 9.35
CA SER A 125 1.15 -20.93 9.50
C SER A 125 0.40 -20.60 8.22
N LEU A 126 1.05 -19.92 7.26
CA LEU A 126 0.45 -19.59 5.96
C LEU A 126 0.44 -20.78 5.00
N GLY A 127 1.20 -21.85 5.28
CA GLY A 127 1.37 -22.96 4.32
C GLY A 127 2.09 -22.56 3.02
N LEU A 128 2.77 -21.41 3.03
CA LEU A 128 3.58 -20.93 1.91
C LEU A 128 5.01 -21.50 2.00
N PRO A 129 5.75 -21.52 0.88
CA PRO A 129 7.16 -21.87 0.88
C PRO A 129 7.96 -21.03 1.90
N ASN A 130 8.86 -21.68 2.64
CA ASN A 130 9.74 -21.03 3.62
C ASN A 130 10.87 -20.23 2.93
N LYS A 131 10.49 -19.19 2.20
CA LYS A 131 11.37 -18.27 1.45
C LYS A 131 10.71 -16.89 1.40
N SER A 132 11.47 -15.90 0.94
CA SER A 132 10.93 -14.57 0.64
C SER A 132 9.94 -14.60 -0.51
N LEU A 133 9.09 -13.57 -0.57
CA LEU A 133 8.05 -13.46 -1.59
C LEU A 133 8.68 -13.16 -2.94
N LEU A 134 8.05 -13.69 -3.98
CA LEU A 134 8.42 -13.38 -5.36
C LEU A 134 7.94 -11.99 -5.74
N THR A 135 8.63 -11.36 -6.69
CA THR A 135 8.35 -9.98 -7.11
C THR A 135 6.90 -9.78 -7.56
N ASP A 136 6.36 -10.71 -8.33
CA ASP A 136 4.98 -10.72 -8.79
C ASP A 136 3.94 -10.80 -7.64
N VAL A 137 4.24 -11.54 -6.58
CA VAL A 137 3.40 -11.62 -5.37
C VAL A 137 3.47 -10.32 -4.58
N VAL A 138 4.65 -9.70 -4.49
CA VAL A 138 4.83 -8.39 -3.84
C VAL A 138 4.10 -7.30 -4.63
N ASP A 139 4.26 -7.26 -5.95
CA ASP A 139 3.58 -6.32 -6.85
C ASP A 139 2.05 -6.48 -6.76
N TRP A 140 1.56 -7.71 -6.68
CA TRP A 140 0.15 -7.98 -6.42
C TRP A 140 -0.32 -7.38 -5.09
N CYS A 141 0.44 -7.62 -4.02
CA CYS A 141 0.12 -7.07 -2.70
C CYS A 141 0.13 -5.52 -2.70
N GLU A 142 1.07 -4.89 -3.41
CA GLU A 142 1.14 -3.44 -3.55
C GLU A 142 -0.01 -2.87 -4.38
N THR A 143 -0.46 -3.59 -5.41
CA THR A 143 -1.57 -3.17 -6.27
C THR A 143 -2.90 -3.20 -5.49
N SER A 144 -3.14 -4.27 -4.74
CA SER A 144 -4.40 -4.51 -4.02
C SER A 144 -4.50 -3.82 -2.65
N ILE A 145 -3.47 -3.11 -2.18
CA ILE A 145 -3.52 -2.23 -0.98
C ILE A 145 -4.44 -0.99 -1.18
N ASN A 146 -4.97 -0.76 -2.39
CA ASN A 146 -5.96 0.29 -2.67
C ASN A 146 -7.37 -0.29 -2.96
N PRO A 147 -8.20 -0.52 -1.92
CA PRO A 147 -9.55 0.06 -1.88
C PRO A 147 -9.88 0.67 -0.50
N PRO A 148 -11.04 1.37 -0.28
CA PRO A 148 -11.14 2.62 0.48
C PRO A 148 -11.07 2.44 2.01
N ALA A 149 -9.90 2.14 2.56
CA ALA A 149 -9.66 2.24 3.98
C ALA A 149 -8.17 2.46 4.24
N GLY A 150 -7.80 3.73 4.35
CA GLY A 150 -6.74 4.20 5.25
C GLY A 150 -5.40 3.48 5.13
N MET A 151 -4.62 3.83 4.11
CA MET A 151 -3.17 3.70 4.19
C MET A 151 -2.68 4.64 5.30
N ILE A 152 -2.25 4.08 6.43
CA ILE A 152 -1.37 4.79 7.36
C ILE A 152 0.01 4.80 6.71
N VAL A 153 0.29 5.85 5.94
CA VAL A 153 1.66 6.21 5.59
C VAL A 153 2.30 6.78 6.86
N CYS A 154 2.97 5.95 7.64
CA CYS A 154 3.88 6.40 8.68
C CYS A 154 5.14 6.98 8.01
N SER A 155 5.03 8.15 7.41
CA SER A 155 6.17 9.04 7.18
C SER A 155 6.40 9.81 8.48
N LEU A 156 7.17 9.23 9.40
CA LEU A 156 7.75 10.00 10.49
C LEU A 156 8.81 10.93 9.88
N ARG A 157 8.44 12.19 9.65
CA ARG A 157 9.45 13.23 9.44
C ARG A 157 10.20 13.42 10.76
N PRO A 158 11.54 13.48 10.75
CA PRO A 158 12.27 14.00 11.90
C PRO A 158 11.92 15.49 12.09
N PHE A 159 11.85 15.88 13.36
CA PHE A 159 11.48 17.19 13.90
C PHE A 159 12.14 18.39 13.21
#